data_AF-A0A6L4ZPR9-F1
#
_entry.id   AF-A0A6L4ZPR9-F1
#
_cell.length_a   1.000
_cell.length_b   1.000
_cell.length_c   1.000
_cell.angle_alpha   90.00
_cell.angle_beta   90.00
_cell.angle_gamma   90.00
#
_symmetry.space_group_name_H-M   'P 1'
#
loop_
_entity.id
_entity.type
_entity.pdbx_description
1 polymer ?
#
loop_
_entity_poly.entity_id
_entity_poly.type
_entity_poly.pdbx_seq_one_letter_code
_entity_poly.pdbx_strand_id
1 'polypeptide(L)'
;VQAVKGFNVIATANNRDRGVNELSSALKRRFNTVVLPVPESVDEEADIVQRRVESIGRALELPVEAPALEEIRRIVTIFRELRDGKTLDGKTKIKSPSGTMSTAEAISVVNGGLSIAAHFGDGLMRSNDIAAGILGAVVKDPIQDQVAWLEYLETVVKEREGWKDLYRACRDIS
;
A
#
# COMPACT_ATOMS: atom_id res chain seq x y z
N VAL A 1 13.81 30.30 19.56
CA VAL A 1 14.17 29.25 20.54
C VAL A 1 15.55 28.73 20.19
N GLN A 2 16.53 28.76 21.09
CA GLN A 2 17.87 28.24 20.82
C GLN A 2 17.98 26.79 21.31
N ALA A 3 18.72 25.96 20.57
CA ALA A 3 19.02 24.60 20.99
C ALA A 3 19.98 24.62 22.20
N VAL A 4 19.66 23.82 23.22
CA VAL A 4 20.50 23.65 24.43
C VAL A 4 21.35 22.38 24.33
N LYS A 5 22.35 22.26 25.20
CA LYS A 5 23.23 21.08 25.24
C LYS A 5 22.40 19.79 25.43
N GLY A 6 22.67 18.77 24.61
CA GLY A 6 21.92 17.51 24.58
C GLY A 6 20.76 17.47 23.57
N PHE A 7 20.55 18.54 22.81
CA PHE A 7 19.56 18.58 21.74
C PHE A 7 19.96 17.65 20.57
N ASN A 8 19.02 16.78 20.17
CA ASN A 8 19.16 15.88 19.03
C ASN A 8 18.04 16.16 18.01
N VAL A 9 18.36 15.99 16.72
CA VAL A 9 17.39 16.14 15.62
C VAL A 9 17.26 14.81 14.91
N ILE A 10 16.03 14.29 14.82
CA ILE A 10 15.67 13.18 13.94
C ILE A 10 14.87 13.76 12.80
N ALA A 11 15.34 13.56 11.57
CA ALA A 11 14.67 14.00 10.35
C ALA A 11 14.38 12.77 9.48
N THR A 12 13.22 12.75 8.84
CA THR A 12 12.79 11.70 7.92
C THR A 12 12.64 12.28 6.52
N ALA A 13 13.04 11.53 5.50
CA ALA A 13 12.84 11.89 4.10
C ALA A 13 12.36 10.66 3.32
N ASN A 14 11.56 10.87 2.28
CA ASN A 14 11.16 9.81 1.36
C ASN A 14 12.19 9.69 0.23
N ASN A 15 12.67 8.47 -0.05
CA ASN A 15 13.66 8.25 -1.11
C ASN A 15 13.05 8.19 -2.52
N ARG A 16 11.74 7.91 -2.65
CA ARG A 16 11.05 7.83 -3.96
C ARG A 16 10.41 9.15 -4.38
N ASP A 17 10.03 10.00 -3.42
CA ASP A 17 9.52 11.34 -3.68
C ASP A 17 10.62 12.36 -3.40
N ARG A 18 11.26 12.87 -4.46
CA ARG A 18 12.36 13.83 -4.34
C ARG A 18 11.89 15.25 -3.97
N GLY A 19 10.58 15.51 -3.93
CA GLY A 19 10.04 16.85 -3.69
C GLY A 19 10.64 17.90 -4.64
N VAL A 20 10.72 19.15 -4.19
CA VAL A 20 11.23 20.27 -5.01
C VAL A 20 12.76 20.41 -4.92
N ASN A 21 13.38 19.98 -3.82
CA ASN A 21 14.79 20.22 -3.54
C ASN A 21 15.49 18.97 -3.01
N GLU A 22 16.67 18.68 -3.54
CA GLU A 22 17.54 17.66 -2.98
C GLU A 22 18.27 18.15 -1.71
N LEU A 23 18.53 17.23 -0.78
CA LEU A 23 19.32 17.48 0.42
C LEU A 23 20.74 17.96 0.06
N SER A 24 21.11 19.16 0.53
CA SER A 24 22.43 19.74 0.26
C SER A 24 23.56 18.87 0.82
N SER A 25 24.70 18.87 0.14
CA SER A 25 25.90 18.13 0.57
C SER A 25 26.38 18.56 1.97
N ALA A 26 26.21 19.83 2.32
CA ALA A 26 26.53 20.36 3.64
C ALA A 26 25.64 19.76 4.75
N LEU A 27 24.35 19.55 4.47
CA LEU A 27 23.42 18.97 5.45
C LEU A 27 23.65 17.46 5.58
N LYS A 28 23.86 16.74 4.47
CA LYS A 28 24.16 15.30 4.47
C LYS A 28 25.39 14.96 5.33
N ARG A 29 26.41 15.81 5.36
CA ARG A 29 27.63 15.60 6.18
C ARG A 29 27.40 15.81 7.69
N ARG A 30 26.27 16.41 8.10
CA ARG A 30 25.94 16.68 9.51
C ARG A 30 24.97 15.66 10.12
N PHE A 31 24.42 14.77 9.30
CA PHE A 31 23.48 13.73 9.73
C PHE A 31 24.08 12.33 9.50
N ASN A 32 23.92 11.45 10.49
CA ASN A 32 24.04 10.01 10.24
C ASN A 32 22.77 9.54 9.54
N THR A 33 22.90 8.98 8.34
CA THR A 33 21.76 8.54 7.53
C THR A 33 21.57 7.04 7.68
N VAL A 34 20.38 6.62 8.07
CA VAL A 34 19.95 5.21 8.04
C VAL A 34 18.81 5.10 7.04
N VAL A 35 18.95 4.20 6.06
CA VAL A 35 17.88 3.88 5.13
C VAL A 35 17.07 2.75 5.75
N LEU A 36 15.80 3.03 6.04
CA LEU A 36 14.88 1.99 6.50
C LEU A 36 14.49 1.13 5.29
N PRO A 37 14.77 -0.18 5.31
CA PRO A 37 14.34 -1.07 4.23
C PRO A 37 12.82 -1.25 4.25
N VAL A 38 12.27 -1.67 3.12
CA VAL A 38 10.90 -2.21 3.08
C VAL A 38 10.89 -3.61 3.71
N PRO A 39 9.74 -4.08 4.23
CA PRO A 39 9.62 -5.45 4.72
C PRO A 39 10.08 -6.49 3.69
N GLU A 40 10.77 -7.53 4.15
CA GLU A 40 11.42 -8.48 3.24
C GLU A 40 10.41 -9.45 2.63
N SER A 41 9.37 -9.82 3.38
CA SER A 41 8.38 -10.83 2.98
C SER A 41 6.94 -10.30 2.96
N VAL A 42 6.08 -10.94 2.16
CA VAL A 42 4.64 -10.63 2.11
C VAL A 42 4.02 -10.83 3.48
N ASP A 43 4.44 -11.87 4.20
CA ASP A 43 3.93 -12.19 5.54
C ASP A 43 4.30 -11.11 6.57
N GLU A 44 5.53 -10.61 6.53
CA GLU A 44 5.95 -9.51 7.40
C GLU A 44 5.16 -8.23 7.11
N GLU A 45 5.00 -7.87 5.83
CA GLU A 45 4.23 -6.67 5.45
C GLU A 45 2.73 -6.84 5.81
N ALA A 46 2.17 -8.03 5.63
CA ALA A 46 0.80 -8.35 6.01
C ALA A 46 0.57 -8.30 7.53
N ASP A 47 1.50 -8.82 8.33
CA ASP A 47 1.44 -8.73 9.80
C ASP A 47 1.48 -7.27 10.29
N ILE A 48 2.33 -6.44 9.67
CA ILE A 48 2.38 -4.99 9.98
C ILE A 48 1.04 -4.33 9.67
N VAL A 49 0.45 -4.63 8.50
CA VAL A 49 -0.85 -4.09 8.10
C VAL A 49 -1.93 -4.54 9.07
N GLN A 50 -2.00 -5.83 9.39
CA GLN A 50 -2.97 -6.39 10.33
C GLN A 50 -2.90 -5.69 11.69
N ARG A 51 -1.72 -5.61 12.31
CA ARG A 51 -1.54 -4.97 13.63
C ARG A 51 -1.95 -3.50 13.63
N ARG A 52 -1.66 -2.74 12.56
CA ARG A 52 -2.08 -1.33 12.49
C ARG A 52 -3.56 -1.18 12.26
N VAL A 53 -4.16 -1.99 11.41
CA VAL A 53 -5.59 -2.00 11.17
C VAL A 53 -6.35 -2.33 12.46
N GLU A 54 -5.94 -3.36 13.21
CA GLU A 54 -6.54 -3.69 14.50
C GLU A 54 -6.39 -2.57 15.55
N SER A 55 -5.24 -1.89 15.56
CA SER A 55 -5.02 -0.72 16.42
C SER A 55 -5.94 0.45 16.06
N ILE A 56 -6.17 0.69 14.77
CA ILE A 56 -7.00 1.80 14.30
C ILE A 56 -8.48 1.47 14.50
N GLY A 57 -8.90 0.25 14.14
CA GLY A 57 -10.28 -0.21 14.29
C GLY A 57 -10.75 -0.16 15.74
N ARG A 58 -9.90 -0.54 16.72
CA ARG A 58 -10.21 -0.39 18.15
C ARG A 58 -10.38 1.08 18.57
N ALA A 59 -9.55 1.98 18.05
CA ALA A 59 -9.64 3.40 18.39
C ALA A 59 -10.89 4.07 17.76
N LEU A 60 -11.37 3.53 16.65
CA LEU A 60 -12.56 4.00 15.93
C LEU A 60 -13.85 3.25 16.31
N GLU A 61 -13.78 2.29 17.24
CA GLU A 61 -14.90 1.45 17.67
C GLU A 61 -15.69 0.83 16.49
N LEU A 62 -14.98 0.42 15.43
CA LEU A 62 -15.63 -0.13 14.24
C LEU A 62 -16.31 -1.48 14.56
N PRO A 63 -17.62 -1.64 14.27
CA PRO A 63 -18.39 -2.85 14.60
C PRO A 63 -18.16 -3.96 13.56
N VAL A 64 -16.91 -4.27 13.25
CA VAL A 64 -16.55 -5.24 12.21
C VAL A 64 -15.57 -6.27 12.73
N GLU A 65 -15.66 -7.47 12.16
CA GLU A 65 -14.65 -8.50 12.40
C GLU A 65 -13.31 -8.07 11.83
N ALA A 66 -12.22 -8.51 12.46
CA ALA A 66 -10.90 -8.28 11.93
C ALA A 66 -10.82 -8.85 10.50
N PRO A 67 -10.23 -8.12 9.54
CA PRO A 67 -10.16 -8.57 8.16
C PRO A 67 -9.43 -9.90 8.08
N ALA A 68 -9.90 -10.79 7.20
CA ALA A 68 -9.20 -12.05 6.96
C ALA A 68 -7.76 -11.77 6.49
N LEU A 69 -6.78 -12.46 7.09
CA LEU A 69 -5.37 -12.29 6.76
C LEU A 69 -5.09 -12.51 5.26
N GLU A 70 -5.88 -13.37 4.61
CA GLU A 70 -5.80 -13.60 3.18
C GLU A 70 -6.10 -12.32 2.36
N GLU A 71 -7.11 -11.53 2.73
CA GLU A 71 -7.41 -10.26 2.05
C GLU A 71 -6.25 -9.27 2.13
N ILE A 72 -5.65 -9.15 3.32
CA ILE A 72 -4.48 -8.30 3.53
C ILE A 72 -3.33 -8.79 2.65
N ARG A 73 -3.07 -10.10 2.62
CA ARG A 73 -2.03 -10.69 1.77
C ARG A 73 -2.28 -10.42 0.29
N ARG A 74 -3.54 -10.45 -0.19
CA ARG A 74 -3.88 -10.10 -1.58
C ARG A 74 -3.48 -8.65 -1.89
N ILE A 75 -3.85 -7.69 -1.05
CA ILE A 75 -3.52 -6.27 -1.22
C ILE A 75 -2.00 -6.04 -1.20
N VAL A 76 -1.32 -6.59 -0.19
CA VAL A 76 0.14 -6.48 -0.05
C VAL A 76 0.85 -7.08 -1.27
N THR A 77 0.37 -8.22 -1.77
CA THR A 77 0.93 -8.85 -2.97
C THR A 77 0.83 -7.94 -4.18
N ILE A 78 -0.34 -7.36 -4.44
CA ILE A 78 -0.55 -6.41 -5.54
C ILE A 78 0.44 -5.24 -5.44
N PHE A 79 0.57 -4.66 -4.25
CA PHE A 79 1.41 -3.49 -4.03
C PHE A 79 2.88 -3.83 -4.24
N ARG A 80 3.35 -4.99 -3.76
CA ARG A 80 4.71 -5.46 -3.99
C ARG A 80 5.00 -5.72 -5.45
N GLU A 81 4.10 -6.40 -6.16
CA GLU A 81 4.32 -6.73 -7.56
C GLU A 81 4.38 -5.48 -8.46
N LEU A 82 3.48 -4.52 -8.22
CA LEU A 82 3.49 -3.23 -8.92
C LEU A 82 4.71 -2.38 -8.55
N ARG A 83 5.08 -2.36 -7.26
CA ARG A 83 6.25 -1.64 -6.73
C ARG A 83 7.56 -2.13 -7.34
N ASP A 84 7.69 -3.44 -7.45
CA ASP A 84 8.91 -4.11 -7.92
C ASP A 84 8.93 -4.33 -9.44
N GLY A 85 7.80 -4.09 -10.12
CA GLY A 85 7.67 -4.22 -11.57
C GLY A 85 7.74 -5.66 -12.07
N LYS A 86 7.39 -6.63 -11.21
CA LYS A 86 7.41 -8.06 -11.53
C LYS A 86 6.54 -8.85 -10.55
N THR A 87 6.05 -10.00 -10.98
CA THR A 87 5.34 -10.93 -10.10
C THR A 87 6.25 -11.47 -8.99
N LEU A 88 5.67 -11.94 -7.89
CA LEU A 88 6.44 -12.51 -6.77
C LEU A 88 7.27 -13.73 -7.18
N ASP A 89 6.80 -14.50 -8.16
CA ASP A 89 7.54 -15.63 -8.73
C ASP A 89 8.60 -15.22 -9.77
N GLY A 90 8.69 -13.92 -10.08
CA GLY A 90 9.64 -13.33 -11.02
C GLY A 90 9.42 -13.66 -12.49
N LYS A 91 8.34 -14.38 -12.84
CA LYS A 91 8.11 -14.85 -14.22
C LYS A 91 7.58 -13.78 -15.14
N THR A 92 6.75 -12.88 -14.62
CA THR A 92 6.07 -11.86 -15.42
C THR A 92 6.61 -10.49 -15.04
N LYS A 93 7.09 -9.74 -16.03
CA LYS A 93 7.42 -8.31 -15.85
C LYS A 93 6.14 -7.50 -15.91
N ILE A 94 6.04 -6.50 -15.03
CA ILE A 94 4.87 -5.65 -14.88
C ILE A 94 5.32 -4.19 -15.04
N LYS A 95 4.47 -3.36 -15.63
CA LYS A 95 4.68 -1.91 -15.64
C LYS A 95 4.46 -1.36 -14.23
N SER A 96 5.45 -0.67 -13.68
CA SER A 96 5.31 -0.01 -12.40
C SER A 96 4.54 1.32 -12.55
N PRO A 97 3.44 1.51 -11.80
CA PRO A 97 2.78 2.81 -11.68
C PRO A 97 3.70 3.85 -11.03
N SER A 98 3.34 5.13 -11.14
CA SER A 98 4.04 6.26 -10.53
C SER A 98 3.94 6.29 -9.00
N GLY A 99 2.93 5.63 -8.42
CA GLY A 99 2.69 5.57 -6.98
C GLY A 99 3.73 4.75 -6.20
N THR A 100 3.85 5.04 -4.90
CA THR A 100 4.85 4.38 -4.04
C THR A 100 4.52 2.93 -3.70
N MET A 101 3.24 2.59 -3.61
CA MET A 101 2.71 1.30 -3.16
C MET A 101 3.32 0.87 -1.83
N SER A 102 3.22 1.77 -0.85
CA SER A 102 3.78 1.62 0.49
C SER A 102 2.87 0.79 1.40
N THR A 103 3.45 0.24 2.46
CA THR A 103 2.69 -0.43 3.53
C THR A 103 1.62 0.49 4.15
N ALA A 104 1.88 1.80 4.22
CA ALA A 104 0.92 2.78 4.72
C ALA A 104 -0.30 2.95 3.80
N GLU A 105 -0.09 2.87 2.49
CA GLU A 105 -1.19 2.85 1.53
C GLU A 105 -2.02 1.56 1.70
N ALA A 106 -1.38 0.41 1.91
CA ALA A 106 -2.10 -0.85 2.17
C ALA A 106 -2.96 -0.78 3.45
N ILE A 107 -2.41 -0.21 4.53
CA ILE A 107 -3.18 0.06 5.77
C ILE A 107 -4.39 0.94 5.47
N SER A 108 -4.21 1.98 4.64
CA SER A 108 -5.28 2.92 4.29
C SER A 108 -6.39 2.24 3.47
N VAL A 109 -6.03 1.38 2.52
CA VAL A 109 -6.98 0.58 1.73
C VAL A 109 -7.80 -0.35 2.63
N VAL A 110 -7.12 -1.12 3.50
CA VAL A 110 -7.81 -2.05 4.40
C VAL A 110 -8.74 -1.31 5.36
N ASN A 111 -8.26 -0.22 5.97
CA ASN A 111 -9.08 0.55 6.90
C ASN A 111 -10.29 1.22 6.21
N GLY A 112 -10.10 1.71 4.98
CA GLY A 112 -11.19 2.22 4.15
C GLY A 112 -12.22 1.14 3.83
N GLY A 113 -11.76 -0.05 3.40
CA GLY A 113 -12.63 -1.19 3.11
C GLY A 113 -13.41 -1.67 4.31
N LEU A 114 -12.78 -1.77 5.49
CA LEU A 114 -13.47 -2.08 6.74
C LEU A 114 -14.51 -1.02 7.11
N SER A 115 -14.21 0.25 6.91
CA SER A 115 -15.17 1.33 7.18
C SER A 115 -16.38 1.24 6.24
N ILE A 116 -16.16 0.93 4.96
CA ILE A 116 -17.25 0.70 4.00
C ILE A 116 -18.09 -0.51 4.43
N ALA A 117 -17.46 -1.64 4.75
CA ALA A 117 -18.15 -2.83 5.22
C ALA A 117 -18.95 -2.58 6.52
N ALA A 118 -18.40 -1.80 7.45
CA ALA A 118 -19.02 -1.45 8.72
C ALA A 118 -20.29 -0.60 8.56
N HIS A 119 -20.22 0.41 7.70
CA HIS A 119 -21.26 1.45 7.62
C HIS A 119 -22.25 1.25 6.47
N PHE A 120 -21.84 0.53 5.42
CA PHE A 120 -22.60 0.36 4.19
C PHE A 120 -22.74 -1.10 3.75
N GLY A 121 -22.09 -2.04 4.44
CA GLY A 121 -22.09 -3.47 4.12
C GLY A 121 -22.72 -4.35 5.18
N ASP A 122 -22.32 -5.62 5.18
CA ASP A 122 -22.74 -6.66 6.13
C ASP A 122 -21.73 -6.86 7.28
N GLY A 123 -20.79 -5.93 7.44
CA GLY A 123 -19.71 -6.01 8.42
C GLY A 123 -18.54 -6.92 8.02
N LEU A 124 -18.61 -7.58 6.86
CA LEU A 124 -17.52 -8.38 6.30
C LEU A 124 -16.84 -7.61 5.15
N MET A 125 -15.52 -7.45 5.24
CA MET A 125 -14.76 -6.80 4.17
C MET A 125 -14.66 -7.70 2.94
N ARG A 126 -15.21 -7.25 1.81
CA ARG A 126 -15.20 -7.94 0.52
C ARG A 126 -14.35 -7.20 -0.50
N SER A 127 -14.06 -7.86 -1.63
CA SER A 127 -13.27 -7.26 -2.70
C SER A 127 -13.85 -5.95 -3.25
N ASN A 128 -15.18 -5.79 -3.27
CA ASN A 128 -15.82 -4.54 -3.68
C ASN A 128 -15.51 -3.37 -2.75
N ASP A 129 -15.35 -3.62 -1.45
CA ASP A 129 -15.10 -2.58 -0.45
C ASP A 129 -13.67 -2.05 -0.54
N ILE A 130 -12.73 -2.88 -1.02
CA ILE A 130 -11.31 -2.51 -1.18
C ILE A 130 -10.95 -2.06 -2.59
N ALA A 131 -11.73 -2.41 -3.62
CA ALA A 131 -11.40 -2.16 -5.02
C ALA A 131 -11.11 -0.68 -5.30
N ALA A 132 -11.99 0.23 -4.87
CA ALA A 132 -11.81 1.67 -5.05
C ALA A 132 -10.58 2.20 -4.31
N GLY A 133 -10.29 1.65 -3.11
CA GLY A 133 -9.10 1.97 -2.35
C GLY A 133 -7.81 1.55 -3.06
N ILE A 134 -7.79 0.33 -3.62
CA ILE A 134 -6.66 -0.18 -4.41
C ILE A 134 -6.46 0.70 -5.64
N LEU A 135 -7.52 0.97 -6.40
CA LEU A 135 -7.45 1.81 -7.60
C LEU A 135 -6.90 3.20 -7.28
N GLY A 136 -7.41 3.86 -6.24
CA GLY A 136 -6.93 5.19 -5.84
C GLY A 136 -5.52 5.20 -5.25
N ALA A 137 -5.04 4.07 -4.73
CA ALA A 137 -3.64 3.91 -4.34
C ALA A 137 -2.75 3.76 -5.59
N VAL A 138 -3.13 2.88 -6.51
CA VAL A 138 -2.35 2.51 -7.70
C VAL A 138 -2.31 3.63 -8.75
N VAL A 139 -3.46 4.23 -9.06
CA VAL A 139 -3.62 5.19 -10.15
C VAL A 139 -3.54 6.61 -9.61
N LYS A 140 -2.36 7.24 -9.72
CA LYS A 140 -2.15 8.66 -9.38
C LYS A 140 -2.15 9.55 -10.62
N ASP A 141 -1.55 9.07 -11.71
CA ASP A 141 -1.69 9.62 -13.06
C ASP A 141 -2.77 8.84 -13.82
N PRO A 142 -3.91 9.48 -14.16
CA PRO A 142 -5.04 8.78 -14.77
C PRO A 142 -4.76 8.24 -16.17
N ILE A 143 -3.70 8.68 -16.85
CA ILE A 143 -3.36 8.21 -18.19
C ILE A 143 -2.31 7.09 -18.10
N GLN A 144 -1.19 7.36 -17.45
CA GLN A 144 -0.07 6.42 -17.44
C GLN A 144 -0.31 5.24 -16.49
N ASP A 145 -0.80 5.52 -15.28
CA ASP A 145 -0.96 4.48 -14.26
C ASP A 145 -2.16 3.59 -14.56
N GLN A 146 -3.22 4.13 -15.19
CA GLN A 146 -4.38 3.34 -15.60
C GLN A 146 -3.99 2.23 -16.58
N VAL A 147 -3.08 2.50 -17.51
CA VAL A 147 -2.57 1.48 -18.45
C VAL A 147 -1.83 0.38 -17.70
N ALA A 148 -0.94 0.74 -16.76
CA ALA A 148 -0.20 -0.22 -15.95
C ALA A 148 -1.14 -1.10 -15.10
N TRP A 149 -2.17 -0.48 -14.52
CA TRP A 149 -3.17 -1.15 -13.71
C TRP A 149 -4.01 -2.14 -14.51
N LEU A 150 -4.56 -1.73 -15.66
CA LEU A 150 -5.38 -2.60 -16.50
C LEU A 150 -4.59 -3.79 -17.04
N GLU A 151 -3.34 -3.57 -17.43
CA GLU A 151 -2.45 -4.65 -17.88
C GLU A 151 -2.19 -5.66 -16.75
N TYR A 152 -1.92 -5.18 -15.53
CA TYR A 152 -1.73 -6.04 -14.37
C TYR A 152 -3.00 -6.86 -14.04
N LEU A 153 -4.18 -6.23 -14.09
CA LEU A 153 -5.45 -6.94 -13.88
C LEU A 153 -5.66 -8.08 -14.89
N GLU A 154 -5.47 -7.82 -16.18
CA GLU A 154 -5.73 -8.80 -17.24
C GLU A 154 -4.67 -9.91 -17.31
N THR A 155 -3.41 -9.62 -16.97
CA THR A 155 -2.30 -10.56 -17.14
C THR A 155 -1.94 -11.34 -15.87
N VAL A 156 -2.16 -10.75 -14.70
CA VAL A 156 -1.76 -11.34 -13.42
C VAL A 156 -2.98 -11.72 -12.58
N VAL A 157 -3.86 -10.75 -12.27
CA VAL A 157 -4.97 -10.97 -11.33
C VAL A 157 -5.99 -11.96 -11.90
N LYS A 158 -6.33 -11.83 -13.18
CA LYS A 158 -7.30 -12.69 -13.89
C LYS A 158 -6.91 -14.18 -13.90
N GLU A 159 -5.62 -14.45 -14.11
CA GLU A 159 -5.08 -15.80 -14.23
C GLU A 159 -4.77 -16.44 -12.87
N ARG A 160 -4.76 -15.66 -11.79
CA ARG A 160 -4.45 -16.13 -10.44
C ARG A 160 -5.66 -16.83 -9.81
N GLU A 161 -5.43 -18.05 -9.33
CA GLU A 161 -6.46 -18.84 -8.66
C GLU A 161 -6.97 -18.14 -7.39
N GLY A 162 -8.29 -18.12 -7.17
CA GLY A 162 -8.91 -17.49 -6.00
C GLY A 162 -9.00 -15.96 -6.05
N TRP A 163 -8.69 -15.31 -7.20
CA TRP A 163 -8.69 -13.84 -7.33
C TRP A 163 -9.76 -13.31 -8.29
N LYS A 164 -10.71 -14.16 -8.71
CA LYS A 164 -11.75 -13.80 -9.68
C LYS A 164 -12.73 -12.75 -9.15
N ASP A 165 -13.02 -12.79 -7.86
CA ASP A 165 -13.81 -11.78 -7.13
C ASP A 165 -13.12 -10.41 -7.18
N LEU A 166 -11.83 -10.37 -6.84
CA LEU A 166 -11.02 -9.16 -6.85
C LEU A 166 -10.84 -8.61 -8.27
N TYR A 167 -10.58 -9.47 -9.25
CA TYR A 167 -10.52 -9.07 -10.67
C TYR A 167 -11.81 -8.37 -11.11
N ARG A 168 -12.97 -8.97 -10.84
CA ARG A 168 -14.27 -8.37 -11.21
C ARG A 168 -14.50 -7.04 -10.51
N ALA A 169 -14.32 -7.01 -9.19
CA ALA A 169 -14.50 -5.80 -8.37
C ALA A 169 -13.65 -4.63 -8.87
N CYS A 170 -12.37 -4.90 -9.17
CA CYS A 170 -11.46 -3.89 -9.70
C CYS A 170 -11.81 -3.53 -11.15
N ARG A 171 -12.17 -4.50 -12.00
CA ARG A 171 -12.46 -4.26 -13.43
C ARG A 171 -13.71 -3.43 -13.64
N ASP A 172 -14.74 -3.60 -12.81
CA ASP A 172 -16.02 -2.89 -12.91
C ASP A 172 -15.89 -1.39 -12.64
N ILE A 173 -14.84 -0.98 -11.92
CA ILE A 173 -14.59 0.42 -11.53
C ILE A 173 -13.41 1.07 -12.27
N SER A 174 -12.67 0.31 -13.10
CA SER A 174 -11.43 0.75 -13.77
C SER A 174 -11.64 1.25 -15.19
#